data_AF-A0A7S3B9W0-F1
#
_entry.id   AF-A0A7S3B9W0-F1
#
_cell.length_a   1.000
_cell.length_b   1.000
_cell.length_c   1.000
_cell.angle_alpha   90.00
_cell.angle_beta   90.00
_cell.angle_gamma   90.00
#
_symmetry.space_group_name_H-M   'P 1'
#
loop_
_entity.id
_entity.type
_entity.pdbx_description
1 polymer ?
#
loop_
_entity_poly.entity_id
_entity_poly.type
_entity_poly.pdbx_seq_one_letter_code
_entity_poly.pdbx_strand_id
1 'polypeptide(L)'
;PGAPGGLVCDDALPAMLEALRGSGSEGSEGSQGVFGEGACSLPGGDRAFFQAVPCVRVQQPCDWHTIRPHFDAQYGHVDATLNFYLPLSEGTFGSAALQLESAEGAEDFVPLALGHGEAAMFHGARLAHFTVANAEDVSRYTLDFRVVWGALRTPTAHGGGGENSVRGEQYEVGAYFSEARREAASGKWRVVTRGVPSRQHGFPFGSGGEGLGARKE
;
A
#
# COMPACT_ATOMS: atom_id res chain seq x y z
N PRO A 1 -11.24 4.42 -27.18
CA PRO A 1 -11.26 5.59 -26.25
C PRO A 1 -11.66 5.11 -24.85
N GLY A 2 -10.68 4.69 -24.04
CA GLY A 2 -10.92 4.29 -22.66
C GLY A 2 -11.18 5.52 -21.79
N ALA A 3 -12.10 5.41 -20.84
CA ALA A 3 -12.39 6.45 -19.85
C ALA A 3 -11.08 6.87 -19.13
N PRO A 4 -10.95 8.14 -18.70
CA PRO A 4 -9.83 8.52 -17.84
C PRO A 4 -9.91 7.68 -16.56
N GLY A 5 -8.85 6.90 -16.30
CA GLY A 5 -8.76 6.08 -15.09
C GLY A 5 -8.99 6.89 -13.82
N GLY A 6 -9.68 6.29 -12.84
CA GLY A 6 -10.07 6.93 -11.58
C GLY A 6 -9.47 6.22 -10.36
N LEU A 7 -9.38 6.95 -9.25
CA LEU A 7 -9.08 6.37 -7.93
C LEU A 7 -10.40 6.01 -7.26
N VAL A 8 -10.62 4.72 -7.03
CA VAL A 8 -11.72 4.17 -6.25
C VAL A 8 -11.27 4.04 -4.79
N CYS A 9 -12.10 4.47 -3.85
CA CYS A 9 -11.86 4.22 -2.44
C CYS A 9 -12.89 3.26 -1.87
N ASP A 10 -12.46 2.56 -0.84
CA ASP A 10 -13.35 1.88 0.07
C ASP A 10 -14.22 2.88 0.85
N ASP A 11 -15.49 2.53 1.07
CA ASP A 11 -16.49 3.39 1.71
C ASP A 11 -16.18 3.67 3.20
N ALA A 12 -15.44 2.78 3.87
CA ALA A 12 -15.04 2.97 5.27
C ALA A 12 -13.81 3.88 5.42
N LEU A 13 -13.07 4.14 4.33
CA LEU A 13 -11.81 4.87 4.37
C LEU A 13 -11.95 6.31 4.93
N PRO A 14 -12.96 7.12 4.56
CA PRO A 14 -13.11 8.47 5.10
C PRO A 14 -13.31 8.50 6.62
N ALA A 15 -14.22 7.67 7.16
CA ALA A 15 -14.52 7.64 8.58
C ALA A 15 -13.31 7.20 9.43
N MET A 16 -12.52 6.29 8.88
CA MET A 16 -11.31 5.77 9.50
C MET A 16 -10.14 6.78 9.42
N LEU A 17 -9.97 7.50 8.31
CA LEU A 17 -9.01 8.59 8.23
C LEU A 17 -9.32 9.69 9.26
N GLU A 18 -10.60 9.99 9.49
CA GLU A 18 -11.05 10.87 10.57
C GLU A 18 -10.71 10.31 11.97
N ALA A 19 -10.93 9.00 12.20
CA ALA A 19 -10.57 8.36 13.46
C ALA A 19 -9.05 8.43 13.75
N LEU A 20 -8.21 8.26 12.71
CA LEU A 20 -6.77 8.41 12.83
C LEU A 20 -6.36 9.87 13.12
N ARG A 21 -7.03 10.85 12.50
CA ARG A 21 -6.82 12.29 12.77
C ARG A 21 -7.19 12.68 14.20
N GLY A 22 -8.27 12.11 14.76
CA GLY A 22 -8.74 12.40 16.12
C GLY A 22 -7.78 12.03 17.26
N SER A 23 -6.68 11.34 16.96
CA SER A 23 -5.62 10.98 17.91
C SER A 23 -4.41 11.92 17.92
N GLY A 24 -4.37 12.93 17.04
CA GLY A 24 -3.28 13.91 16.91
C GLY A 24 -3.80 15.35 16.90
N SER A 25 -3.10 16.25 17.60
CA SER A 25 -3.46 17.66 17.79
C SER A 25 -3.90 18.39 16.51
N GLU A 26 -4.92 19.23 16.66
CA GLU A 26 -5.53 20.09 15.64
C GLU A 26 -4.50 20.89 14.81
N GLY A 27 -4.62 20.83 13.48
CA GLY A 27 -3.74 21.57 12.57
C GLY A 27 -4.13 21.56 11.09
N SER A 28 -4.78 22.64 10.67
CA SER A 28 -4.93 23.19 9.31
C SER A 28 -5.79 22.44 8.27
N GLU A 29 -6.90 23.08 7.91
CA GLU A 29 -7.67 22.88 6.69
C GLU A 29 -6.83 23.31 5.46
N GLY A 30 -6.82 22.50 4.39
CA GLY A 30 -6.07 22.88 3.17
C GLY A 30 -6.19 21.95 1.95
N SER A 31 -6.96 22.43 0.97
CA SER A 31 -6.98 22.10 -0.47
C SER A 31 -7.62 20.78 -0.93
N GLN A 32 -8.86 20.90 -1.42
CA GLN A 32 -9.55 19.92 -2.27
C GLN A 32 -8.93 19.93 -3.68
N GLY A 33 -8.31 18.82 -4.08
CA GLY A 33 -7.91 18.58 -5.47
C GLY A 33 -9.05 17.89 -6.21
N VAL A 34 -9.44 18.44 -7.36
CA VAL A 34 -10.54 17.92 -8.20
C VAL A 34 -10.09 16.64 -8.90
N PHE A 35 -10.72 15.52 -8.54
CA PHE A 35 -10.75 14.27 -9.30
C PHE A 35 -12.23 13.86 -9.43
N GLY A 36 -12.60 13.17 -10.52
CA GLY A 36 -13.98 12.97 -10.96
C GLY A 36 -14.94 12.40 -9.89
N GLU A 37 -16.25 12.59 -10.10
CA GLU A 37 -17.31 12.18 -9.17
C GLU A 37 -17.09 10.75 -8.64
N GLY A 38 -16.92 10.62 -7.32
CA GLY A 38 -16.50 9.39 -6.64
C GLY A 38 -15.06 9.41 -6.09
N ALA A 39 -14.27 10.46 -6.39
CA ALA A 39 -12.88 10.52 -5.97
C ALA A 39 -12.69 10.83 -4.48
N CYS A 40 -11.95 9.94 -3.85
CA CYS A 40 -11.49 10.00 -2.50
C CYS A 40 -10.41 11.07 -2.30
N SER A 41 -10.57 11.95 -1.31
CA SER A 41 -9.54 12.92 -0.96
C SER A 41 -8.36 12.25 -0.27
N LEU A 42 -7.15 12.47 -0.77
CA LEU A 42 -5.95 12.02 -0.09
C LEU A 42 -5.89 12.60 1.33
N PRO A 43 -5.42 11.84 2.33
CA PRO A 43 -5.17 12.36 3.67
C PRO A 43 -4.18 13.52 3.55
N GLY A 44 -4.69 14.76 3.67
CA GLY A 44 -3.90 15.97 3.48
C GLY A 44 -2.59 15.98 4.28
N GLY A 45 -1.64 16.81 3.84
CA GLY A 45 -0.32 16.94 4.44
C GLY A 45 0.74 17.32 3.40
N ASP A 46 1.94 17.63 3.86
CA ASP A 46 3.08 18.01 3.02
C ASP A 46 4.13 16.90 2.88
N ARG A 47 3.86 15.71 3.44
CA ARG A 47 4.76 14.56 3.44
C ARG A 47 4.01 13.27 3.12
N ALA A 48 4.63 12.42 2.31
CA ALA A 48 4.15 11.08 2.01
C ALA A 48 5.34 10.10 2.05
N PHE A 49 5.16 8.98 2.73
CA PHE A 49 6.12 7.87 2.76
C PHE A 49 5.54 6.75 1.93
N PHE A 50 6.21 6.35 0.85
CA PHE A 50 5.69 5.36 -0.09
C PHE A 50 6.71 4.26 -0.31
N GLN A 51 6.22 3.03 -0.45
CA GLN A 51 7.06 1.85 -0.67
C GLN A 51 7.99 2.10 -1.86
N ALA A 52 9.30 1.99 -1.64
CA ALA A 52 10.31 2.45 -2.59
C ALA A 52 10.32 1.62 -3.88
N VAL A 53 10.04 0.33 -3.76
CA VAL A 53 9.91 -0.60 -4.87
C VAL A 53 8.51 -1.23 -4.79
N PRO A 54 7.60 -0.91 -5.72
CA PRO A 54 6.27 -1.49 -5.74
C PRO A 54 6.34 -2.99 -6.01
N CYS A 55 5.35 -3.73 -5.52
CA CYS A 55 5.21 -5.15 -5.81
C CYS A 55 4.46 -5.32 -7.13
N VAL A 56 5.06 -6.06 -8.07
CA VAL A 56 4.35 -6.56 -9.24
C VAL A 56 3.89 -7.98 -8.93
N ARG A 57 2.59 -8.23 -9.05
CA ARG A 57 2.01 -9.56 -8.84
C ARG A 57 1.44 -10.08 -10.14
N VAL A 58 1.71 -11.36 -10.39
CA VAL A 58 1.20 -12.09 -11.54
C VAL A 58 0.47 -13.30 -11.03
N GLN A 59 -0.77 -13.48 -11.47
CA GLN A 59 -1.55 -14.68 -11.20
C GLN A 59 -2.19 -15.17 -12.50
N GLN A 60 -1.68 -16.28 -13.02
CA GLN A 60 -2.25 -16.97 -14.17
C GLN A 60 -3.49 -17.77 -13.75
N PRO A 61 -4.33 -18.21 -14.70
CA PRO A 61 -5.36 -19.20 -14.42
C PRO A 61 -4.76 -20.42 -13.71
N CYS A 62 -5.23 -20.72 -12.50
CA CYS A 62 -4.66 -21.77 -11.67
C CYS A 62 -5.57 -22.18 -10.50
N ASP A 63 -5.34 -23.37 -9.98
CA ASP A 63 -6.06 -23.94 -8.83
C ASP A 63 -5.48 -23.49 -7.46
N TRP A 64 -4.55 -22.53 -7.45
CA TRP A 64 -3.81 -22.14 -6.25
C TRP A 64 -4.01 -20.66 -5.92
N HIS A 65 -4.25 -20.36 -4.65
CA HIS A 65 -4.17 -18.99 -4.17
C HIS A 65 -2.71 -18.55 -3.99
N THR A 66 -2.43 -17.28 -4.28
CA THR A 66 -1.08 -16.72 -4.13
C THR A 66 -0.77 -16.23 -2.71
N ILE A 67 -1.80 -15.80 -1.97
CA ILE A 67 -1.68 -15.31 -0.59
C ILE A 67 -2.94 -15.65 0.21
N ARG A 68 -2.76 -15.96 1.50
CA ARG A 68 -3.83 -16.27 2.46
C ARG A 68 -4.44 -14.98 3.04
N PRO A 69 -5.65 -15.04 3.64
CA PRO A 69 -6.23 -13.93 4.41
C PRO A 69 -5.23 -13.36 5.41
N HIS A 70 -4.99 -12.06 5.31
CA HIS A 70 -4.13 -11.29 6.20
C HIS A 70 -4.49 -9.81 6.13
N PHE A 71 -3.98 -9.05 7.09
CA PHE A 71 -3.86 -7.60 7.03
C PHE A 71 -2.39 -7.24 7.29
N ASP A 72 -1.92 -6.15 6.69
CA ASP A 72 -0.49 -5.82 6.64
C ASP A 72 0.12 -5.56 8.02
N ALA A 73 -0.66 -5.17 9.03
CA ALA A 73 -0.15 -5.01 10.39
C ALA A 73 0.38 -6.32 10.99
N GLN A 74 -0.09 -7.50 10.51
CA GLN A 74 0.49 -8.80 10.88
C GLN A 74 1.96 -8.93 10.44
N TYR A 75 2.36 -8.20 9.40
CA TYR A 75 3.74 -8.11 8.92
C TYR A 75 4.53 -6.95 9.52
N GLY A 76 3.95 -6.23 10.50
CA GLY A 76 4.59 -5.12 11.20
C GLY A 76 4.44 -3.76 10.49
N HIS A 77 3.55 -3.64 9.51
CA HIS A 77 3.20 -2.34 8.95
C HIS A 77 2.47 -1.48 9.99
N VAL A 78 2.70 -0.17 9.93
CA VAL A 78 2.04 0.79 10.83
C VAL A 78 0.57 0.92 10.47
N ASP A 79 -0.24 1.27 11.46
CA ASP A 79 -1.68 1.40 11.31
C ASP A 79 -2.07 2.44 10.24
N ALA A 80 -1.33 3.53 10.09
CA ALA A 80 -1.62 4.50 9.04
C ALA A 80 -1.27 4.05 7.59
N THR A 81 -0.98 2.76 7.37
CA THR A 81 -0.62 2.23 6.06
C THR A 81 -1.84 1.99 5.18
N LEU A 82 -1.85 2.70 4.04
CA LEU A 82 -2.80 2.50 2.95
C LEU A 82 -2.15 1.69 1.84
N ASN A 83 -2.90 0.77 1.25
CA ASN A 83 -2.50 0.07 0.04
C ASN A 83 -3.12 0.76 -1.17
N PHE A 84 -2.32 0.86 -2.22
CA PHE A 84 -2.76 1.20 -3.57
C PHE A 84 -2.66 -0.06 -4.42
N TYR A 85 -3.73 -0.39 -5.11
CA TYR A 85 -3.83 -1.57 -5.97
C TYR A 85 -4.27 -1.16 -7.37
N LEU A 86 -3.41 -1.43 -8.35
CA LEU A 86 -3.56 -1.01 -9.74
C LEU A 86 -3.48 -2.24 -10.67
N PRO A 87 -4.54 -2.55 -11.44
CA PRO A 87 -4.44 -3.49 -12.55
C PRO A 87 -3.51 -2.96 -13.63
N LEU A 88 -2.57 -3.81 -14.05
CA LEU A 88 -1.78 -3.64 -15.28
C LEU A 88 -2.39 -4.46 -16.45
N SER A 89 -3.27 -5.42 -16.14
CA SER A 89 -4.14 -6.10 -17.10
C SER A 89 -5.31 -5.21 -17.54
N GLU A 90 -6.16 -5.72 -18.44
CA GLU A 90 -7.41 -5.05 -18.86
C GLU A 90 -8.36 -4.77 -17.68
N GLY A 91 -8.21 -5.51 -16.58
CA GLY A 91 -8.86 -5.28 -15.31
C GLY A 91 -8.61 -6.39 -14.30
N THR A 92 -9.27 -6.30 -13.16
CA THR A 92 -9.43 -7.33 -12.12
C THR A 92 -10.92 -7.54 -11.88
N PHE A 93 -11.33 -8.79 -11.73
CA PHE A 93 -12.73 -9.17 -11.47
C PHE A 93 -12.79 -10.61 -10.93
N GLY A 94 -13.91 -10.97 -10.33
CA GLY A 94 -14.19 -12.35 -9.89
C GLY A 94 -13.04 -12.96 -9.08
N SER A 95 -12.62 -14.16 -9.48
CA SER A 95 -11.54 -14.91 -8.81
C SER A 95 -10.13 -14.39 -9.14
N ALA A 96 -9.99 -13.61 -10.21
CA ALA A 96 -8.77 -12.88 -10.52
C ALA A 96 -8.61 -11.65 -9.60
N ALA A 97 -9.65 -11.11 -8.97
CA ALA A 97 -9.51 -9.94 -8.12
C ALA A 97 -8.88 -10.24 -6.74
N LEU A 98 -8.29 -9.21 -6.13
CA LEU A 98 -8.04 -9.21 -4.69
C LEU A 98 -9.40 -9.27 -3.96
N GLN A 99 -9.53 -10.18 -3.01
CA GLN A 99 -10.69 -10.26 -2.13
C GLN A 99 -10.43 -9.35 -0.93
N LEU A 100 -11.38 -8.47 -0.61
CA LEU A 100 -11.25 -7.43 0.42
C LEU A 100 -12.54 -7.40 1.26
N GLU A 101 -12.41 -7.31 2.59
CA GLU A 101 -13.56 -7.08 3.48
C GLU A 101 -13.99 -5.61 3.47
N SER A 102 -15.28 -5.34 3.70
CA SER A 102 -15.84 -3.98 3.66
C SER A 102 -15.50 -3.14 4.90
N ALA A 103 -15.20 -3.81 6.02
CA ALA A 103 -14.79 -3.19 7.27
C ALA A 103 -13.94 -4.18 8.09
N GLU A 104 -13.15 -3.65 9.02
CA GLU A 104 -12.27 -4.44 9.87
C GLU A 104 -13.05 -5.54 10.60
N GLY A 105 -12.73 -6.80 10.30
CA GLY A 105 -13.34 -7.98 10.92
C GLY A 105 -14.76 -8.28 10.47
N ALA A 106 -15.23 -7.70 9.36
CA ALA A 106 -16.55 -8.01 8.79
C ALA A 106 -16.59 -9.39 8.13
N GLU A 107 -15.44 -9.86 7.62
CA GLU A 107 -15.30 -11.15 6.93
C GLU A 107 -16.24 -11.33 5.71
N ASP A 108 -16.74 -10.24 5.13
CA ASP A 108 -17.70 -10.18 4.01
C ASP A 108 -17.01 -9.97 2.65
N PHE A 109 -15.97 -10.77 2.40
CA PHE A 109 -15.04 -10.53 1.31
C PHE A 109 -15.69 -10.43 -0.08
N VAL A 110 -15.41 -9.33 -0.76
CA VAL A 110 -15.83 -9.09 -2.14
C VAL A 110 -14.61 -8.89 -3.05
N PRO A 111 -14.72 -9.26 -4.34
CA PRO A 111 -13.68 -9.00 -5.32
C PRO A 111 -13.55 -7.49 -5.58
N LEU A 112 -12.33 -6.97 -5.42
CA LEU A 112 -11.96 -5.60 -5.77
C LEU A 112 -11.84 -5.48 -7.30
N ALA A 113 -13.00 -5.30 -7.93
CA ALA A 113 -13.13 -5.21 -9.37
C ALA A 113 -12.71 -3.82 -9.87
N LEU A 114 -11.77 -3.77 -10.80
CA LEU A 114 -11.21 -2.54 -11.36
C LEU A 114 -10.93 -2.74 -12.85
N GLY A 115 -11.17 -1.71 -13.66
CA GLY A 115 -10.76 -1.64 -15.04
C GLY A 115 -9.30 -1.19 -15.21
N HIS A 116 -8.77 -1.37 -16.41
CA HIS A 116 -7.44 -0.87 -16.76
C HIS A 116 -7.33 0.65 -16.56
N GLY A 117 -6.30 1.07 -15.83
CA GLY A 117 -6.05 2.47 -15.50
C GLY A 117 -6.80 2.97 -14.25
N GLU A 118 -7.72 2.19 -13.69
CA GLU A 118 -8.30 2.47 -12.38
C GLU A 118 -7.36 1.99 -11.26
N ALA A 119 -7.41 2.65 -10.11
CA ALA A 119 -6.69 2.21 -8.93
C ALA A 119 -7.64 2.18 -7.73
N ALA A 120 -7.43 1.23 -6.83
CA ALA A 120 -8.09 1.24 -5.53
C ALA A 120 -7.12 1.71 -4.43
N MET A 121 -7.65 2.48 -3.48
CA MET A 121 -6.99 2.78 -2.21
C MET A 121 -7.81 2.21 -1.07
N PHE A 122 -7.18 1.41 -0.21
CA PHE A 122 -7.82 0.80 0.96
C PHE A 122 -6.87 0.70 2.15
N HIS A 123 -7.42 0.50 3.34
CA HIS A 123 -6.63 0.43 4.56
C HIS A 123 -6.05 -0.97 4.80
N GLY A 124 -5.03 -1.33 4.01
CA GLY A 124 -4.49 -2.68 4.07
C GLY A 124 -3.82 -3.07 5.39
N ALA A 125 -3.48 -2.12 6.27
CA ALA A 125 -3.02 -2.45 7.62
C ALA A 125 -4.11 -3.03 8.54
N ARG A 126 -5.40 -2.77 8.28
CA ARG A 126 -6.51 -3.31 9.08
C ARG A 126 -7.47 -4.19 8.31
N LEU A 127 -7.77 -3.84 7.06
CA LEU A 127 -8.70 -4.62 6.25
C LEU A 127 -8.02 -5.91 5.77
N ALA A 128 -8.63 -7.03 6.14
CA ALA A 128 -8.23 -8.34 5.68
C ALA A 128 -8.42 -8.46 4.17
N HIS A 129 -7.38 -8.94 3.50
CA HIS A 129 -7.37 -9.11 2.06
C HIS A 129 -6.55 -10.34 1.65
N PHE A 130 -6.92 -10.93 0.51
CA PHE A 130 -6.25 -12.11 -0.03
C PHE A 130 -6.56 -12.35 -1.50
N THR A 131 -5.99 -13.42 -2.06
CA THR A 131 -6.35 -13.92 -3.39
C THR A 131 -6.96 -15.29 -3.27
N VAL A 132 -7.87 -15.65 -4.16
CA VAL A 132 -8.31 -17.04 -4.34
C VAL A 132 -7.57 -17.67 -5.52
N ALA A 133 -7.83 -18.96 -5.78
CA ALA A 133 -7.43 -19.59 -7.04
C ALA A 133 -8.05 -18.81 -8.21
N ASN A 134 -7.25 -18.50 -9.24
CA ASN A 134 -7.75 -17.76 -10.39
C ASN A 134 -8.45 -18.73 -11.34
N ALA A 135 -9.77 -18.78 -11.24
CA ALA A 135 -10.65 -19.59 -12.08
C ALA A 135 -11.09 -18.87 -13.36
N GLU A 136 -10.63 -17.64 -13.59
CA GLU A 136 -10.85 -16.94 -14.85
C GLU A 136 -9.93 -17.49 -15.95
N ASP A 137 -10.25 -17.21 -17.21
CA ASP A 137 -9.44 -17.59 -18.38
C ASP A 137 -8.31 -16.57 -18.71
N VAL A 138 -8.14 -15.56 -17.86
CA VAL A 138 -7.15 -14.49 -18.02
C VAL A 138 -6.12 -14.48 -16.91
N SER A 139 -4.89 -14.07 -17.27
CA SER A 139 -3.87 -13.77 -16.28
C SER A 139 -4.06 -12.36 -15.74
N ARG A 140 -3.97 -12.21 -14.41
CA ARG A 140 -3.90 -10.93 -13.74
C ARG A 140 -2.46 -10.46 -13.61
N TYR A 141 -2.23 -9.20 -13.95
CA TYR A 141 -1.01 -8.47 -13.65
C TYR A 141 -1.39 -7.24 -12.85
N THR A 142 -0.85 -7.06 -11.64
CA THR A 142 -1.14 -5.90 -10.80
C THR A 142 0.13 -5.29 -10.25
N LEU A 143 0.06 -3.99 -9.96
CA LEU A 143 1.05 -3.25 -9.21
C LEU A 143 0.42 -2.82 -7.88
N ASP A 144 1.02 -3.24 -6.76
CA ASP A 144 0.64 -2.80 -5.42
C ASP A 144 1.78 -2.09 -4.71
N PHE A 145 1.45 -1.02 -3.99
CA PHE A 145 2.39 -0.32 -3.13
C PHE A 145 1.68 0.31 -1.94
N ARG A 146 2.46 0.57 -0.89
CA ARG A 146 1.98 1.12 0.36
C ARG A 146 2.35 2.59 0.51
N VAL A 147 1.46 3.35 1.12
CA VAL A 147 1.68 4.77 1.46
C VAL A 147 1.25 5.04 2.90
N VAL A 148 2.07 5.81 3.61
CA VAL A 148 1.76 6.40 4.91
C VAL A 148 1.87 7.92 4.76
N TRP A 149 0.81 8.64 5.12
CA TRP A 149 0.82 10.11 5.08
C TRP A 149 1.52 10.68 6.31
N GLY A 150 2.28 11.75 6.13
CA GLY A 150 3.08 12.32 7.22
C GLY A 150 2.26 12.80 8.41
N ALA A 151 1.04 13.29 8.17
CA ALA A 151 0.10 13.66 9.22
C ALA A 151 -0.32 12.47 10.11
N LEU A 152 -0.23 11.24 9.58
CA LEU A 152 -0.67 10.02 10.26
C LEU A 152 0.51 9.15 10.71
N ARG A 153 1.75 9.50 10.35
CA ARG A 153 2.95 8.76 10.76
C ARG A 153 3.35 9.19 12.17
N THR A 154 2.97 8.40 13.17
CA THR A 154 3.52 8.54 14.52
C THR A 154 5.01 8.14 14.52
N PRO A 155 5.92 9.01 15.00
CA PRO A 155 7.37 8.73 15.01
C PRO A 155 7.79 7.47 15.78
N THR A 156 6.94 6.95 16.66
CA THR A 156 7.27 5.91 17.64
C THR A 156 6.46 4.61 17.53
N ALA A 157 5.48 4.49 16.63
CA ALA A 157 4.67 3.27 16.52
C ALA A 157 5.39 2.17 15.73
N HIS A 158 6.49 1.67 16.26
CA HIS A 158 6.91 0.30 15.99
C HIS A 158 5.98 -0.57 16.83
N GLY A 159 5.00 -1.21 16.19
CA GLY A 159 4.04 -2.05 16.89
C GLY A 159 4.72 -3.16 17.70
N GLY A 160 4.39 -3.23 18.99
CA GLY A 160 4.51 -4.43 19.85
C GLY A 160 5.90 -5.05 19.96
N GLY A 161 6.74 -4.50 20.85
CA GLY A 161 7.98 -5.13 21.30
C GLY A 161 7.72 -6.39 22.13
N GLY A 162 7.75 -7.55 21.49
CA GLY A 162 8.11 -8.82 22.14
C GLY A 162 9.61 -9.05 21.99
N GLU A 163 10.29 -9.50 23.04
CA GLU A 163 11.75 -9.63 23.22
C GLU A 163 12.54 -10.45 22.17
N ASN A 164 11.93 -10.88 21.06
CA ASN A 164 12.58 -11.60 19.96
C ASN A 164 12.51 -10.87 18.59
N SER A 165 12.13 -9.58 18.55
CA SER A 165 12.00 -8.86 17.28
C SER A 165 13.33 -8.31 16.77
N VAL A 166 13.91 -8.97 15.76
CA VAL A 166 15.00 -8.46 14.89
C VAL A 166 14.45 -7.35 13.95
N ARG A 167 13.61 -6.44 14.45
CA ARG A 167 12.65 -5.64 13.63
C ARG A 167 12.82 -4.11 13.72
N GLY A 168 14.03 -3.61 14.02
CA GLY A 168 14.28 -2.16 14.03
C GLY A 168 14.34 -1.53 12.62
N GLU A 169 14.81 -2.26 11.62
CA GLU A 169 15.24 -1.67 10.34
C GLU A 169 14.23 -1.88 9.17
N GLN A 170 13.15 -2.61 9.40
CA GLN A 170 12.36 -3.22 8.31
C GLN A 170 11.50 -2.23 7.51
N TYR A 171 11.12 -1.09 8.09
CA TYR A 171 10.21 -0.11 7.49
C TYR A 171 10.70 1.33 7.62
N GLU A 172 12.02 1.53 7.49
CA GLU A 172 12.65 2.84 7.60
C GLU A 172 12.58 3.68 6.31
N VAL A 173 12.64 5.00 6.49
CA VAL A 173 12.73 5.96 5.39
C VAL A 173 14.17 5.99 4.87
N GLY A 174 14.36 5.85 3.56
CA GLY A 174 15.67 5.62 2.95
C GLY A 174 16.03 4.14 2.79
N ALA A 175 15.24 3.24 3.40
CA ALA A 175 15.27 1.81 3.16
C ALA A 175 14.00 1.38 2.43
N TYR A 176 13.01 0.85 3.16
CA TYR A 176 11.73 0.40 2.60
C TYR A 176 10.88 1.53 2.04
N PHE A 177 10.82 2.66 2.75
CA PHE A 177 10.05 3.82 2.32
C PHE A 177 10.94 4.86 1.63
N SER A 178 10.47 5.37 0.51
CA SER A 178 10.88 6.69 0.00
C SER A 178 10.03 7.77 0.67
N GLU A 179 10.56 8.99 0.76
CA GLU A 179 9.82 10.17 1.23
C GLU A 179 9.63 11.15 0.08
N ALA A 180 8.40 11.58 -0.14
CA ALA A 180 8.06 12.74 -0.95
C ALA A 180 7.56 13.88 -0.06
N ARG A 181 7.92 15.11 -0.45
CA ARG A 181 7.40 16.35 0.15
C ARG A 181 6.65 17.18 -0.87
N ARG A 182 5.58 17.82 -0.42
CA ARG A 182 4.82 18.79 -1.20
C ARG A 182 5.46 20.16 -1.03
N GLU A 183 5.88 20.77 -2.12
CA GLU A 183 6.43 22.12 -2.12
C GLU A 183 5.31 23.14 -1.86
N ALA A 184 5.40 23.91 -0.77
CA ALA A 184 4.34 24.83 -0.34
C ALA A 184 3.94 25.85 -1.43
N ALA A 185 4.92 26.38 -2.16
CA ALA A 185 4.68 27.41 -3.17
C ALA A 185 4.02 26.88 -4.45
N SER A 186 4.38 25.66 -4.89
CA SER A 186 3.94 25.12 -6.18
C SER A 186 2.87 24.03 -6.05
N GLY A 187 2.69 23.49 -4.84
CA GLY A 187 1.86 22.32 -4.58
C GLY A 187 2.40 21.01 -5.18
N LYS A 188 3.57 21.03 -5.85
CA LYS A 188 4.17 19.86 -6.50
C LYS A 188 4.85 18.95 -5.50
N TRP A 189 4.74 17.64 -5.72
CA TRP A 189 5.45 16.64 -4.94
C TRP A 189 6.87 16.41 -5.48
N ARG A 190 7.85 16.31 -4.58
CA ARG A 190 9.23 15.96 -4.89
C ARG A 190 9.71 14.87 -3.96
N VAL A 191 10.33 13.85 -4.52
CA VAL A 191 11.02 12.82 -3.72
C VAL A 191 12.26 13.43 -3.10
N VAL A 192 12.32 13.46 -1.77
CA VAL A 192 13.45 14.03 -0.99
C VAL A 192 14.37 12.97 -0.42
N THR A 193 13.84 11.76 -0.19
CA THR A 193 14.61 10.59 0.22
C THR A 193 14.18 9.41 -0.63
N ARG A 194 15.14 8.72 -1.25
CA ARG A 194 14.87 7.50 -2.00
C ARG A 194 15.17 6.30 -1.11
N GLY A 195 14.19 5.42 -0.98
CA GLY A 195 14.44 4.08 -0.46
C GLY A 195 15.28 3.26 -1.43
N VAL A 196 15.82 2.16 -0.92
CA VAL A 196 16.67 1.25 -1.68
C VAL A 196 16.00 -0.12 -1.83
N PRO A 197 16.11 -0.78 -3.00
CA PRO A 197 15.73 -2.18 -3.12
C PRO A 197 16.45 -3.02 -2.08
N SER A 198 15.70 -3.84 -1.36
CA SER A 198 16.24 -4.78 -0.37
C SER A 198 15.75 -6.19 -0.66
N ARG A 199 16.30 -7.20 0.03
CA ARG A 199 15.82 -8.59 -0.07
C ARG A 199 14.31 -8.73 0.16
N GLN A 200 13.69 -7.76 0.82
CA GLN A 200 12.26 -7.74 1.14
C GLN A 200 11.38 -7.27 -0.03
N HIS A 201 11.95 -6.56 -1.01
CA HIS A 201 11.22 -5.99 -2.15
C HIS A 201 11.24 -6.87 -3.41
N GLY A 202 12.00 -7.97 -3.38
CA GLY A 202 12.30 -8.74 -4.59
C GLY A 202 13.45 -8.14 -5.41
N PHE A 203 13.90 -8.89 -6.41
CA PHE A 203 15.10 -8.65 -7.22
C PHE A 203 15.03 -7.30 -7.98
N PRO A 204 16.16 -6.62 -8.28
CA PRO A 204 17.55 -6.98 -7.96
C PRO A 204 17.99 -6.58 -6.56
N PHE A 205 18.86 -7.39 -5.96
CA PHE A 205 19.55 -7.02 -4.73
C PHE A 205 20.42 -5.79 -5.01
N GLY A 206 20.09 -4.65 -4.38
CA GLY A 206 21.00 -3.52 -4.36
C GLY A 206 22.34 -3.99 -3.79
N SER A 207 23.43 -3.71 -4.49
CA SER A 207 24.80 -3.99 -4.06
C SER A 207 25.17 -3.05 -2.90
N GLY A 208 24.53 -3.20 -1.75
CA GLY A 208 25.02 -2.68 -0.49
C GLY A 208 26.15 -3.60 -0.04
N GLY A 209 27.39 -3.13 -0.17
CA GLY A 209 28.57 -3.87 0.27
C GLY A 209 28.49 -4.18 1.75
N GLU A 210 28.71 -5.45 2.11
CA GLU A 210 29.70 -5.95 3.07
C GLU A 210 29.49 -7.46 3.30
N GLY A 211 30.57 -8.23 3.16
CA GLY A 211 30.76 -9.48 3.90
C GLY A 211 29.97 -10.73 3.49
N LEU A 212 30.07 -11.20 2.24
CA LEU A 212 29.99 -12.64 1.99
C LEU A 212 31.28 -13.27 2.51
N GLY A 213 31.29 -13.56 3.82
CA GLY A 213 32.30 -14.40 4.44
C GLY A 213 32.39 -15.70 3.66
N ALA A 214 33.56 -15.94 3.08
CA ALA A 214 33.92 -17.20 2.46
C ALA A 214 33.62 -18.34 3.44
N ARG A 215 32.66 -19.21 3.09
CA ARG A 215 32.63 -20.54 3.68
C ARG A 215 33.88 -21.25 3.17
N LYS A 216 34.84 -21.46 4.07
CA LYS A 216 35.89 -22.46 3.84
C LYS A 216 35.20 -23.82 3.71
N GLU A 217 35.57 -24.51 2.64
CA GLU A 217 35.37 -25.95 2.44
C GLU A 217 35.97 -26.76 3.60
#